data_AF-A0A948UPW0-F1
#
_entry.id   AF-A0A948UPW0-F1
#
_cell.length_a   1.000
_cell.length_b   1.000
_cell.length_c   1.000
_cell.angle_alpha   90.00
_cell.angle_beta   90.00
_cell.angle_gamma   90.00
#
_symmetry.space_group_name_H-M   'P 1'
#
loop_
_entity.id
_entity.type
_entity.pdbx_description
1 polymer ?
#
loop_
_entity_poly.entity_id
_entity_poly.type
_entity_poly.pdbx_seq_one_letter_code
_entity_poly.pdbx_strand_id
1 'polypeptide(L)' 'MQLIRTTLRLRRSLKKAAEIKALEENISLQEVFNRALESYMEREAEKSVKKIVFKTHHLGESLDNLTRDDFYPVPK' A
#
# COMPACT_ATOMS: atom_id res chain seq x y z
N MET A 1 3.88 -11.84 -24.19
CA MET A 1 3.91 -12.16 -22.75
C MET A 1 4.59 -13.51 -22.58
N GLN A 2 5.64 -13.59 -21.76
CA GLN A 2 6.24 -14.88 -21.39
C GLN A 2 5.49 -15.45 -20.19
N LEU A 3 4.86 -16.61 -20.37
CA LEU A 3 4.17 -17.33 -19.30
C LEU A 3 5.11 -18.38 -18.71
N ILE A 4 5.23 -18.41 -17.39
CA ILE A 4 6.05 -19.38 -16.67
C ILE A 4 5.12 -20.42 -16.04
N ARG A 5 5.44 -21.71 -16.21
CA ARG A 5 4.69 -22.79 -15.60
C ARG A 5 5.02 -22.86 -14.10
N THR A 6 4.05 -22.47 -13.28
CA THR A 6 4.16 -22.50 -11.82
C THR A 6 3.17 -23.49 -11.24
N THR A 7 3.60 -24.30 -10.27
CA THR A 7 2.72 -25.23 -9.56
C THR A 7 2.42 -24.68 -8.17
N LEU A 8 1.14 -24.42 -7.87
CA LEU A 8 0.70 -23.86 -6.60
C LEU A 8 -0.35 -24.76 -5.94
N ARG A 9 -0.24 -24.97 -4.63
CA ARG A 9 -1.27 -25.64 -3.84
C ARG A 9 -2.29 -24.61 -3.36
N LEU A 10 -3.55 -24.79 -3.76
CA LEU A 10 -4.67 -23.92 -3.38
C LEU A 10 -5.71 -24.69 -2.58
N ARG A 11 -6.47 -23.97 -1.75
CA ARG A 11 -7.64 -24.54 -1.07
C ARG A 11 -8.67 -24.95 -2.12
N ARG A 12 -9.29 -26.12 -1.90
CA ARG A 12 -10.28 -26.69 -2.84
C ARG A 12 -11.45 -25.75 -3.12
N SER A 13 -11.97 -25.10 -2.07
CA SER A 13 -13.07 -24.13 -2.18
C SER A 13 -12.69 -22.93 -3.05
N LEU A 14 -11.47 -22.42 -2.88
CA LEU A 14 -10.96 -21.27 -3.62
C LEU A 14 -10.76 -21.59 -5.11
N LYS A 15 -10.24 -22.79 -5.43
CA LYS A 15 -10.15 -23.26 -6.82
C LYS A 15 -11.53 -23.33 -7.48
N LYS A 16 -12.51 -23.94 -6.81
CA LYS A 16 -13.88 -24.04 -7.32
C LYS A 16 -14.51 -22.67 -7.57
N ALA A 17 -14.34 -21.73 -6.63
CA ALA A 17 -14.85 -20.37 -6.80
C ALA A 17 -14.22 -19.66 -8.00
N ALA A 18 -12.90 -19.82 -8.19
CA ALA A 18 -12.20 -19.25 -9.33
C ALA A 18 -12.65 -19.88 -10.66
N GLU A 19 -12.94 -21.17 -10.69
CA GLU A 19 -13.47 -21.87 -11.87
C GLU A 19 -14.87 -21.36 -12.26
N ILE A 20 -15.76 -21.18 -11.28
CA ILE A 20 -17.09 -20.62 -11.51
C ILE A 20 -16.97 -19.19 -12.07
N LYS A 21 -16.13 -18.37 -11.46
CA LYS A 21 -15.90 -16.99 -11.91
C LYS A 21 -15.31 -16.94 -13.34
N ALA A 22 -14.38 -17.84 -13.65
CA ALA A 22 -13.82 -17.95 -14.99
C ALA A 22 -14.91 -18.27 -16.04
N LEU A 23 -15.86 -19.14 -15.68
CA LEU A 23 -17.00 -19.49 -16.52
C LEU A 23 -17.96 -18.30 -16.71
N GLU A 24 -18.32 -17.61 -15.63
CA GLU A 24 -19.19 -16.42 -15.66
C GLU A 24 -18.62 -15.30 -16.54
N GLU A 25 -17.32 -15.07 -16.46
CA GLU A 25 -16.63 -14.01 -17.20
C GLU A 25 -16.15 -14.44 -18.60
N ASN A 26 -16.37 -15.70 -19.01
CA ASN A 26 -15.86 -16.29 -20.26
C ASN A 26 -14.34 -16.11 -20.44
N ILE A 27 -13.58 -16.27 -19.37
CA ILE A 27 -12.11 -16.17 -19.37
C ILE A 27 -11.47 -17.47 -18.90
N SER A 28 -10.16 -17.60 -19.12
CA SER A 28 -9.42 -18.75 -18.62
C SER A 28 -9.21 -18.65 -17.11
N LEU A 29 -9.11 -19.80 -16.44
CA LEU A 29 -8.73 -19.86 -15.01
C LEU A 29 -7.37 -19.20 -14.75
N GLN A 30 -6.45 -19.30 -15.71
CA GLN A 30 -5.14 -18.65 -15.65
C GLN A 30 -5.28 -17.13 -15.57
N GLU A 31 -6.18 -16.56 -16.37
CA GLU A 31 -6.45 -15.11 -16.40
C GLU A 31 -7.01 -14.62 -15.06
N VAL A 32 -7.93 -15.39 -14.45
CA VAL A 32 -8.44 -15.09 -13.10
C VAL A 32 -7.30 -15.02 -12.08
N PHE A 33 -6.36 -15.96 -12.13
CA PHE A 33 -5.23 -15.98 -11.20
C PHE A 33 -4.25 -14.84 -11.45
N ASN A 34 -3.94 -14.53 -12.71
CA ASN A 34 -3.07 -13.41 -13.05
C ASN A 34 -3.66 -12.08 -12.55
N ARG A 35 -4.93 -11.80 -12.85
CA ARG A 35 -5.62 -10.58 -12.38
C ARG A 35 -5.67 -10.49 -10.86
N ALA A 36 -5.93 -11.61 -10.18
CA ALA A 36 -5.95 -11.64 -8.72
C ALA A 36 -4.57 -11.33 -8.12
N LEU A 37 -3.50 -11.86 -8.72
CA LEU A 37 -2.12 -11.59 -8.31
C LEU A 37 -1.72 -10.14 -8.57
N GLU A 38 -2.01 -9.61 -9.76
CA GLU A 38 -1.77 -8.21 -10.12
C GLU A 38 -2.47 -7.26 -9.14
N SER A 39 -3.77 -7.45 -8.92
CA SER A 39 -4.54 -6.62 -7.99
C SER A 39 -4.04 -6.72 -6.54
N TYR A 40 -3.56 -7.90 -6.12
CA TYR A 40 -2.96 -8.06 -4.80
C TYR A 40 -1.63 -7.31 -4.67
N MET A 41 -0.75 -7.40 -5.68
CA MET A 41 0.53 -6.69 -5.71
C MET A 41 0.33 -5.17 -5.74
N GLU A 42 -0.61 -4.66 -6.55
CA GLU A 42 -0.94 -3.24 -6.61
C GLU A 42 -1.44 -2.71 -5.26
N ARG A 43 -2.36 -3.43 -4.61
CA ARG A 43 -2.89 -3.04 -3.30
C ARG A 43 -1.83 -3.06 -2.21
N GLU A 44 -0.93 -4.03 -2.23
CA GLU A 44 0.20 -4.07 -1.28
C GLU A 44 1.19 -2.92 -1.55
N ALA A 45 1.47 -2.62 -2.82
CA ALA A 45 2.27 -1.47 -3.20
C ALA A 45 1.65 -0.16 -2.68
N GLU A 46 0.34 0.06 -2.89
CA GLU A 46 -0.37 1.24 -2.36
C GLU A 46 -0.31 1.35 -0.83
N LYS A 47 -0.45 0.23 -0.10
CA LYS A 47 -0.33 0.23 1.37
C LYS A 47 1.08 0.59 1.81
N SER A 48 2.10 0.12 1.09
CA SER A 48 3.49 0.46 1.38
C SER A 48 3.79 1.95 1.13
N VAL A 49 3.24 2.52 0.06
CA VAL A 49 3.37 3.95 -0.28
C VAL A 49 2.62 4.83 0.72
N LYS A 50 1.40 4.47 1.12
CA LYS A 50 0.61 5.22 2.12
C LYS A 50 1.27 5.27 3.50
N LYS A 51 2.14 4.31 3.85
CA LYS A 51 2.87 4.31 5.12
C LYS A 51 3.96 5.38 5.21
N ILE A 52 4.40 5.95 4.09
CA ILE A 52 5.48 6.95 4.07
C ILE A 52 4.92 8.27 3.50
N VAL A 53 3.98 8.88 4.22
CA VAL A 53 3.67 10.29 4.04
C VAL A 53 3.77 10.96 5.41
N PHE A 54 5.01 11.23 5.82
CA PHE A 54 5.25 12.24 6.84
C PHE A 54 4.93 13.58 6.19
N LYS A 55 3.77 14.15 6.52
CA LYS A 55 3.52 15.57 6.26
C LYS A 55 4.36 16.38 7.25
N THR A 56 5.67 16.45 7.03
CA THR A 56 6.52 17.38 7.74
C THR A 56 6.15 18.77 7.25
N HIS A 57 5.40 19.51 8.07
CA HIS A 57 5.26 20.94 7.85
C HIS A 57 6.63 21.59 8.03
N HIS A 58 7.02 22.45 7.08
CA HIS A 58 8.25 23.24 7.20
C HIS A 58 8.00 24.31 8.26
N LEU A 59 8.42 24.05 9.51
CA LEU A 59 8.15 24.92 10.67
C LEU A 59 9.01 26.20 10.70
N GLY A 60 9.70 26.52 9.60
CA GLY A 60 10.61 27.68 9.51
C GLY A 60 11.99 27.39 10.09
N GLU A 61 12.80 28.43 10.24
CA GLU A 61 14.11 28.36 10.89
C GLU A 61 13.96 28.19 12.41
N SER A 62 14.88 27.45 13.04
CA SER A 62 14.84 27.24 14.49
C SER A 62 14.98 28.57 15.22
N LEU A 63 14.01 28.90 16.08
CA LEU A 63 14.04 30.11 16.93
C LEU A 63 14.92 29.90 18.18
N ASP A 64 16.00 29.13 18.06
CA ASP A 64 16.95 28.83 19.16
C ASP A 64 17.78 30.04 19.60
N ASN A 65 17.53 31.20 19.00
CA ASN A 65 18.22 32.46 19.32
C ASN A 65 17.44 33.35 20.31
N LEU A 66 16.28 32.90 20.79
CA LEU A 66 15.48 33.63 21.77
C LEU A 66 15.82 33.17 23.19
N THR A 67 16.29 34.09 24.02
CA THR A 67 16.53 33.86 25.44
C THR A 67 15.29 34.23 26.26
N ARG A 68 15.07 33.55 27.39
CA ARG A 68 13.91 33.76 28.28
C ARG A 68 13.73 35.23 28.70
N ASP A 69 14.84 35.96 28.76
CA ASP A 69 14.90 37.36 29.17
C ASP A 69 14.30 38.32 28.13
N ASP A 70 14.14 37.88 26.87
CA ASP A 70 13.54 38.69 25.80
C ASP A 70 12.00 38.80 25.92
N PHE A 71 11.35 37.86 26.62
CA PHE A 71 9.88 37.77 26.71
C PHE A 71 9.32 38.02 28.11
N TYR A 72 10.13 37.87 29.15
CA TYR A 72 9.68 38.02 30.53
C TYR A 72 10.52 39.09 31.25
N PRO A 73 10.12 40.38 31.20
CA PRO A 73 10.73 41.37 32.06
C PRO A 73 10.49 40.99 33.52
N VAL A 74 11.55 41.11 34.34
CA VAL A 74 11.53 40.76 35.76
C VAL A 74 10.39 41.51 36.46
N PRO A 75 9.53 40.83 37.23
CA PRO A 75 8.42 41.48 37.91
C PRO A 75 8.94 42.52 38.92
N LYS A 76 8.32 43.71 38.92
CA LYS A 76 8.56 44.78 39.90
C LYS A 76 7.92 44.45 41.25
#